data_AF-A0A148N5W8-F1
#
_entry.id   AF-A0A148N5W8-F1
#
_cell.length_a   1.000
_cell.length_b   1.000
_cell.length_c   1.000
_cell.angle_alpha   90.00
_cell.angle_beta   90.00
_cell.angle_gamma   90.00
#
_symmetry.space_group_name_H-M   'P 1'
#
loop_
_entity.id
_entity.type
_entity.pdbx_description
1 polymer ?
#
loop_
_entity_poly.entity_id
_entity_poly.type
_entity_poly.pdbx_seq_one_letter_code
_entity_poly.pdbx_strand_id
1 'polypeptide(L)'
;MKHLSWLCLILLTPSIYAYELSGQKWPSPEVTMAFDIVNTKGEAKAPNGQTWNSAVEEAAQRWNTRTGFTFHTKLNPALKNVDVCQDDEINSVQFRLDDCGFDFGSTVLALTLSLFVGEELIETDIEINDNEPWDIYSGKVRADVSDFRRVAAHELGHVIGLEHEDKIPSLMDSFIEDTEFPLKDDIQGASTIYGLPMELPDGCRQVTPLTLNQVTAGKFDDLDCRKLDLTNFVTDQAPVDLYRINLPTSGTVVIHVNSEAVADNLLALFDGNRTNLITYATKNGGDNNSYIVRDLSAGSYQLAVTSASSIAVTGDYALQVITNGSGPAPAVFDKSSKSIIIDSANLNGTFYRATLEWYKNPNDPKGMYWKLSTFGPATNTTPGVTVFPNMEVTFHPVEAFGRKYDAVLERYKNPDDLNGLYWRLKSVNLRP
;
A
#
# COMPACT_ATOMS: atom_id res chain seq x y z
N MET A 1 16.49 -42.53 45.75
CA MET A 1 16.10 -42.21 44.36
C MET A 1 14.76 -41.49 44.41
N LYS A 2 14.76 -40.16 44.32
CA LYS A 2 13.54 -39.34 44.19
C LYS A 2 13.81 -38.39 43.03
N HIS A 3 13.04 -38.56 41.95
CA HIS A 3 13.15 -37.78 40.73
C HIS A 3 12.63 -36.36 40.98
N LEU A 4 13.45 -35.38 40.62
CA LEU A 4 13.10 -33.96 40.58
C LEU A 4 12.36 -33.72 39.26
N SER A 5 11.07 -33.43 39.31
CA SER A 5 10.28 -33.00 38.15
C SER A 5 10.30 -31.47 38.12
N TRP A 6 10.86 -30.89 37.06
CA TRP A 6 10.80 -29.46 36.80
C TRP A 6 9.41 -29.10 36.27
N LEU A 7 8.65 -28.36 37.06
CA LEU A 7 7.42 -27.70 36.60
C LEU A 7 7.82 -26.49 35.74
N CYS A 8 7.56 -26.56 34.45
CA CYS A 8 7.66 -25.43 33.54
C CYS A 8 6.53 -24.44 33.88
N LEU A 9 6.89 -23.28 34.45
CA LEU A 9 5.96 -22.19 34.71
C LEU A 9 5.68 -21.50 33.35
N ILE A 10 4.58 -21.87 32.70
CA ILE A 10 4.07 -21.14 31.54
C ILE A 10 3.53 -19.81 32.06
N LEU A 11 4.31 -18.75 31.93
CA LEU A 11 3.83 -17.38 32.03
C LEU A 11 2.88 -17.13 30.85
N LEU A 12 1.57 -17.30 31.09
CA LEU A 12 0.53 -16.73 30.24
C LEU A 12 0.61 -15.21 30.43
N THR A 13 1.29 -14.52 29.52
CA THR A 13 1.14 -13.08 29.37
C THR A 13 -0.32 -12.82 28.96
N PRO A 14 -1.11 -12.04 29.70
CA PRO A 14 -2.41 -11.62 29.19
C PRO A 14 -2.18 -10.84 27.91
N SER A 15 -2.84 -11.24 26.82
CA SER A 15 -2.96 -10.41 25.64
C SER A 15 -3.66 -9.12 26.08
N ILE A 16 -2.93 -8.02 26.16
CA ILE A 16 -3.53 -6.70 26.27
C ILE A 16 -4.05 -6.40 24.86
N TYR A 17 -5.32 -6.70 24.62
CA TYR A 17 -6.02 -6.13 23.48
C TYR A 17 -6.14 -4.62 23.76
N ALA A 18 -5.84 -3.79 22.77
CA ALA A 18 -5.86 -2.33 22.91
C ALA A 18 -7.23 -1.72 22.58
N TYR A 19 -8.10 -2.46 21.90
CA TYR A 19 -9.48 -2.08 21.56
C TYR A 19 -10.46 -2.59 22.61
N GLU A 20 -11.51 -1.82 22.86
CA GLU A 20 -12.64 -2.19 23.71
C GLU A 20 -13.84 -2.57 22.84
N LEU A 21 -14.60 -3.60 23.24
CA LEU A 21 -15.76 -4.12 22.50
C LEU A 21 -16.99 -4.08 23.40
N SER A 22 -18.16 -3.76 22.84
CA SER A 22 -19.42 -3.70 23.59
C SER A 22 -19.87 -5.10 24.06
N GLY A 23 -19.45 -6.13 23.32
CA GLY A 23 -19.87 -7.51 23.51
C GLY A 23 -21.15 -7.87 22.75
N GLN A 24 -21.80 -6.90 22.10
CA GLN A 24 -22.90 -7.13 21.15
C GLN A 24 -22.43 -6.97 19.71
N LYS A 25 -23.03 -7.72 18.79
CA LYS A 25 -22.66 -7.69 17.37
C LYS A 25 -23.84 -7.99 16.45
N TRP A 26 -23.74 -7.56 15.20
CA TRP A 26 -24.66 -7.94 14.15
C TRP A 26 -24.54 -9.42 13.76
N PRO A 27 -25.63 -10.07 13.31
CA PRO A 27 -25.59 -11.44 12.79
C PRO A 27 -24.70 -11.61 11.56
N SER A 28 -24.64 -10.56 10.74
CA SER A 28 -23.84 -10.45 9.52
C SER A 28 -22.88 -9.27 9.63
N PRO A 29 -21.75 -9.29 8.92
CA PRO A 29 -20.80 -8.17 8.90
C PRO A 29 -21.30 -7.03 8.00
N GLU A 30 -22.60 -6.74 8.04
CA GLU A 30 -23.21 -5.67 7.28
C GLU A 30 -24.49 -5.18 7.95
N VAL A 31 -24.79 -3.90 7.76
CA VAL A 31 -26.01 -3.24 8.24
C VAL A 31 -26.44 -2.14 7.27
N THR A 32 -27.73 -1.81 7.25
CA THR A 32 -28.23 -0.65 6.50
C THR A 32 -28.56 0.49 7.43
N MET A 33 -27.94 1.65 7.21
CA MET A 33 -28.33 2.93 7.82
C MET A 33 -29.31 3.63 6.89
N ALA A 34 -30.55 3.85 7.34
CA ALA A 34 -31.58 4.55 6.60
C ALA A 34 -31.82 5.93 7.21
N PHE A 35 -31.77 6.99 6.40
CA PHE A 35 -31.91 8.35 6.92
C PHE A 35 -32.37 9.35 5.85
N ASP A 36 -32.95 10.46 6.30
CA ASP A 36 -33.09 11.73 5.55
C ASP A 36 -32.91 12.88 6.54
N ILE A 37 -31.65 13.29 6.70
CA ILE A 37 -31.18 14.09 7.83
C ILE A 37 -31.43 15.57 7.57
N VAL A 38 -32.16 16.17 8.50
CA VAL A 38 -32.28 17.62 8.66
C VAL A 38 -32.05 17.94 10.13
N ASN A 39 -31.42 19.08 10.41
CA ASN A 39 -31.32 19.53 11.80
C ASN A 39 -32.68 20.00 12.33
N THR A 40 -32.79 20.29 13.62
CA THR A 40 -34.05 20.70 14.26
C THR A 40 -34.55 22.07 13.79
N LYS A 41 -33.73 22.82 13.05
CA LYS A 41 -34.09 24.07 12.35
C LYS A 41 -34.63 23.82 10.93
N GLY A 42 -34.64 22.57 10.46
CA GLY A 42 -35.10 22.16 9.14
C GLY A 42 -34.05 22.30 8.03
N GLU A 43 -32.78 22.45 8.38
CA GLU A 43 -31.67 22.64 7.45
C GLU A 43 -31.08 21.28 7.05
N ALA A 44 -31.10 20.97 5.75
CA ALA A 44 -30.54 19.73 5.20
C ALA A 44 -29.04 19.81 4.90
N LYS A 45 -28.42 20.97 5.13
CA LYS A 45 -27.04 21.27 4.76
C LYS A 45 -26.31 21.95 5.90
N ALA A 46 -25.03 21.62 6.02
CA ALA A 46 -24.08 22.33 6.85
C ALA A 46 -23.79 23.75 6.28
N PRO A 47 -23.24 24.67 7.09
CA PRO A 47 -22.80 25.98 6.63
C PRO A 47 -21.84 25.95 5.42
N ASN A 48 -20.99 24.93 5.30
CA ASN A 48 -20.10 24.76 4.14
C ASN A 48 -20.83 24.38 2.82
N GLY A 49 -22.13 24.05 2.87
CA GLY A 49 -22.97 23.71 1.71
C GLY A 49 -23.11 22.22 1.38
N GLN A 50 -22.38 21.32 2.05
CA GLN A 50 -22.57 19.86 1.97
C GLN A 50 -23.84 19.42 2.70
N THR A 51 -24.47 18.33 2.27
CA THR A 51 -25.64 17.77 2.96
C THR A 51 -25.20 16.87 4.10
N TRP A 52 -25.99 16.84 5.17
CA TRP A 52 -25.77 15.91 6.29
C TRP A 52 -25.78 14.45 5.81
N ASN A 53 -26.70 14.10 4.89
CA ASN A 53 -26.75 12.78 4.25
C ASN A 53 -25.42 12.42 3.58
N SER A 54 -24.84 13.31 2.77
CA SER A 54 -23.57 13.05 2.09
C SER A 54 -22.41 12.86 3.07
N ALA A 55 -22.44 13.52 4.23
CA ALA A 55 -21.43 13.35 5.26
C ALA A 55 -21.53 11.98 5.94
N VAL A 56 -22.74 11.48 6.24
CA VAL A 56 -22.92 10.12 6.78
C VAL A 56 -22.54 9.05 5.76
N GLU A 57 -22.89 9.25 4.48
CA GLU A 57 -22.44 8.39 3.37
C GLU A 57 -20.91 8.33 3.28
N GLU A 58 -20.23 9.48 3.34
CA GLU A 58 -18.77 9.54 3.37
C GLU A 58 -18.18 8.88 4.62
N ALA A 59 -18.79 9.08 5.79
CA ALA A 59 -18.36 8.46 7.06
C ALA A 59 -18.46 6.92 7.01
N ALA A 60 -19.58 6.39 6.50
CA ALA A 60 -19.77 4.96 6.27
C ALA A 60 -18.71 4.38 5.34
N GLN A 61 -18.34 5.10 4.27
CA GLN A 61 -17.28 4.67 3.36
C GLN A 61 -15.90 4.58 4.03
N ARG A 62 -15.63 5.36 5.08
CA ARG A 62 -14.35 5.27 5.83
C ARG A 62 -14.19 3.91 6.53
N TRP A 63 -15.30 3.31 6.98
CA TRP A 63 -15.32 1.96 7.55
C TRP A 63 -15.35 0.87 6.48
N ASN A 64 -16.20 1.01 5.46
CA ASN A 64 -16.33 0.03 4.38
C ASN A 64 -15.02 -0.24 3.64
N THR A 65 -14.19 0.78 3.48
CA THR A 65 -12.92 0.68 2.76
C THR A 65 -11.78 0.12 3.62
N ARG A 66 -11.97 -0.05 4.94
CA ARG A 66 -10.90 -0.36 5.89
C ARG A 66 -11.17 -1.57 6.78
N THR A 67 -12.43 -2.02 6.86
CA THR A 67 -12.86 -3.11 7.73
C THR A 67 -13.64 -4.16 6.95
N GLY A 68 -13.85 -5.33 7.57
CA GLY A 68 -14.71 -6.36 7.00
C GLY A 68 -16.20 -6.12 7.18
N PHE A 69 -16.57 -4.98 7.77
CA PHE A 69 -17.94 -4.61 8.01
C PHE A 69 -18.44 -3.66 6.92
N THR A 70 -19.64 -3.92 6.39
CA THR A 70 -20.23 -3.14 5.30
C THR A 70 -21.46 -2.36 5.77
N PHE A 71 -21.35 -1.05 5.78
CA PHE A 71 -22.48 -0.13 5.83
C PHE A 71 -23.09 0.05 4.45
N HIS A 72 -24.38 -0.26 4.35
CA HIS A 72 -25.23 0.21 3.27
C HIS A 72 -25.92 1.49 3.73
N THR A 73 -25.91 2.55 2.92
CA THR A 73 -26.66 3.77 3.20
C THR A 73 -27.88 3.88 2.30
N LYS A 74 -29.02 4.26 2.88
CA LYS A 74 -30.28 4.36 2.14
C LYS A 74 -31.00 5.65 2.50
N LEU A 75 -31.15 6.53 1.50
CA LEU A 75 -32.05 7.67 1.64
C LEU A 75 -33.48 7.18 1.86
N ASN A 76 -34.09 7.56 2.98
CA ASN A 76 -35.47 7.23 3.29
C ASN A 76 -36.23 8.50 3.72
N PRO A 77 -36.96 9.16 2.79
CA PRO A 77 -37.69 10.40 3.09
C PRO A 77 -38.77 10.25 4.18
N ALA A 78 -39.21 9.03 4.47
CA ALA A 78 -40.16 8.77 5.55
C ALA A 78 -39.53 8.98 6.94
N LEU A 79 -38.19 8.92 7.04
CA LEU A 79 -37.44 9.12 8.28
C LEU A 79 -37.09 10.59 8.54
N LYS A 80 -37.53 11.50 7.67
CA LYS A 80 -37.27 12.92 7.86
C LYS A 80 -37.97 13.44 9.12
N ASN A 81 -37.19 13.88 10.10
CA ASN A 81 -37.67 14.26 11.45
C ASN A 81 -38.34 13.13 12.24
N VAL A 82 -38.01 11.87 11.94
CA VAL A 82 -38.45 10.75 12.78
C VAL A 82 -37.60 10.71 14.05
N ASP A 83 -38.22 10.32 15.14
CA ASP A 83 -37.58 10.23 16.44
C ASP A 83 -36.75 8.94 16.55
N VAL A 84 -35.43 9.09 16.71
CA VAL A 84 -34.45 7.99 16.92
C VAL A 84 -34.60 7.25 18.25
N CYS A 85 -35.41 7.77 19.18
CA CYS A 85 -35.64 7.16 20.50
C CYS A 85 -36.75 6.11 20.49
N GLN A 86 -37.25 5.73 19.31
CA GLN A 86 -38.24 4.67 19.15
C GLN A 86 -37.54 3.39 18.72
N ASP A 87 -37.83 2.28 19.39
CA ASP A 87 -37.40 0.95 18.95
C ASP A 87 -38.26 0.52 17.75
N ASP A 88 -37.87 0.90 16.53
CA ASP A 88 -38.63 0.66 15.29
C ASP A 88 -37.95 -0.32 14.31
N GLU A 89 -36.84 -0.92 14.75
CA GLU A 89 -35.95 -1.81 14.01
C GLU A 89 -35.29 -1.14 12.78
N ILE A 90 -35.17 0.19 12.77
CA ILE A 90 -34.54 0.96 11.68
C ILE A 90 -33.31 1.68 12.20
N ASN A 91 -32.13 1.22 11.76
CA ASN A 91 -30.90 1.96 12.05
C ASN A 91 -30.90 3.31 11.36
N SER A 92 -30.93 4.40 12.11
CA SER A 92 -31.04 5.75 11.56
C SER A 92 -30.07 6.75 12.18
N VAL A 93 -30.04 7.96 11.64
CA VAL A 93 -29.20 9.06 12.13
C VAL A 93 -30.04 10.33 12.12
N GLN A 94 -30.19 11.02 13.26
CA GLN A 94 -30.97 12.25 13.34
C GLN A 94 -30.39 13.26 14.35
N PHE A 95 -30.69 14.53 14.12
CA PHE A 95 -30.44 15.60 15.07
C PHE A 95 -31.53 15.70 16.13
N ARG A 96 -31.15 15.98 17.37
CA ARG A 96 -32.07 16.21 18.50
C ARG A 96 -31.56 17.31 19.43
N LEU A 97 -32.46 17.86 20.25
CA LEU A 97 -32.14 18.89 21.25
C LEU A 97 -32.03 18.33 22.68
N ASP A 98 -32.43 17.08 22.88
CA ASP A 98 -32.37 16.34 24.15
C ASP A 98 -32.08 14.87 23.85
N ASP A 99 -31.38 14.19 24.77
CA ASP A 99 -31.09 12.74 24.79
C ASP A 99 -32.36 12.02 25.24
N CYS A 100 -33.25 11.72 24.30
CA CYS A 100 -34.49 11.00 24.53
C CYS A 100 -35.31 11.48 25.76
N GLY A 101 -35.38 12.81 25.96
CA GLY A 101 -36.06 13.47 27.08
C GLY A 101 -35.18 13.86 28.27
N PHE A 102 -33.86 13.63 28.19
CA PHE A 102 -32.85 14.08 29.15
C PHE A 102 -31.92 15.12 28.53
N ASP A 103 -31.27 15.91 29.38
CA ASP A 103 -30.28 16.88 28.91
C ASP A 103 -28.99 16.15 28.49
N PHE A 104 -28.48 16.42 27.29
CA PHE A 104 -27.19 15.91 26.81
C PHE A 104 -26.03 16.27 27.75
N GLY A 105 -26.19 17.37 28.51
CA GLY A 105 -25.10 17.95 29.27
C GLY A 105 -24.12 18.71 28.37
N SER A 106 -23.04 19.21 28.96
CA SER A 106 -22.19 20.23 28.33
C SER A 106 -21.06 19.70 27.44
N THR A 107 -20.93 18.38 27.26
CA THR A 107 -19.78 17.77 26.58
C THR A 107 -20.16 16.72 25.54
N VAL A 108 -21.43 16.35 25.42
CA VAL A 108 -21.87 15.28 24.54
C VAL A 108 -22.17 15.85 23.16
N LEU A 109 -21.48 15.33 22.15
CA LEU A 109 -21.67 15.72 20.75
C LEU A 109 -22.72 14.83 20.06
N ALA A 110 -22.70 13.54 20.37
CA ALA A 110 -23.59 12.54 19.81
C ALA A 110 -23.65 11.30 20.72
N LEU A 111 -24.62 10.43 20.45
CA LEU A 111 -24.78 9.14 21.10
C LEU A 111 -25.20 8.09 20.06
N THR A 112 -24.76 6.86 20.26
CA THR A 112 -25.27 5.70 19.54
C THR A 112 -26.13 4.86 20.48
N LEU A 113 -27.43 4.81 20.21
CA LEU A 113 -28.39 3.95 20.89
C LEU A 113 -28.32 2.55 20.28
N SER A 114 -28.46 1.51 21.09
CA SER A 114 -28.36 0.12 20.63
C SER A 114 -29.42 -0.76 21.29
N LEU A 115 -30.18 -1.47 20.45
CA LEU A 115 -31.13 -2.50 20.86
C LEU A 115 -30.57 -3.87 20.51
N PHE A 116 -30.61 -4.80 21.46
CA PHE A 116 -30.04 -6.13 21.31
C PHE A 116 -30.82 -7.21 22.06
N VAL A 117 -30.73 -8.44 21.57
CA VAL A 117 -31.22 -9.65 22.26
C VAL A 117 -30.05 -10.58 22.50
N GLY A 118 -29.66 -10.74 23.76
CA GLY A 118 -28.46 -11.50 24.11
C GLY A 118 -27.19 -10.76 23.66
N GLU A 119 -26.43 -11.36 22.74
CA GLU A 119 -25.24 -10.76 22.13
C GLU A 119 -25.51 -10.20 20.72
N GLU A 120 -26.77 -10.29 20.24
CA GLU A 120 -27.15 -9.93 18.88
C GLU A 120 -27.74 -8.52 18.82
N LEU A 121 -27.08 -7.61 18.10
CA LEU A 121 -27.64 -6.30 17.74
C LEU A 121 -28.81 -6.48 16.78
N ILE A 122 -29.89 -5.74 17.03
CA ILE A 122 -31.12 -5.73 16.23
C ILE A 122 -31.32 -4.35 15.60
N GLU A 123 -30.96 -3.29 16.32
CA GLU A 123 -31.13 -1.90 15.88
C GLU A 123 -30.09 -0.99 16.55
N THR A 124 -29.62 0.01 15.82
CA THR A 124 -28.77 1.07 16.35
C THR A 124 -29.13 2.42 15.74
N ASP A 125 -29.32 3.44 16.57
CA ASP A 125 -29.62 4.80 16.12
C ASP A 125 -28.55 5.77 16.57
N ILE A 126 -28.22 6.72 15.70
CA ILE A 126 -27.26 7.77 16.01
C ILE A 126 -28.01 9.07 16.24
N GLU A 127 -27.87 9.59 17.45
CA GLU A 127 -28.39 10.86 17.86
C GLU A 127 -27.29 11.92 17.84
N ILE A 128 -27.54 13.04 17.14
CA ILE A 128 -26.61 14.15 17.05
C ILE A 128 -27.15 15.34 17.86
N ASN A 129 -26.36 15.88 18.79
CA ASN A 129 -26.76 16.99 19.64
C ASN A 129 -26.80 18.31 18.85
N ASP A 130 -28.00 18.78 18.50
CA ASP A 130 -28.23 20.01 17.72
C ASP A 130 -28.15 21.30 18.56
N ASN A 131 -27.79 21.19 19.84
CA ASN A 131 -27.39 22.35 20.65
C ASN A 131 -25.97 22.83 20.31
N GLU A 132 -25.16 21.98 19.65
CA GLU A 132 -23.78 22.27 19.29
C GLU A 132 -23.65 22.98 17.92
N PRO A 133 -22.60 23.79 17.72
CA PRO A 133 -22.30 24.34 16.41
C PRO A 133 -21.71 23.27 15.48
N TRP A 134 -22.41 22.98 14.39
CA TRP A 134 -22.01 21.98 13.39
C TRP A 134 -21.59 22.58 12.06
N ASP A 135 -20.54 22.00 11.49
CA ASP A 135 -20.17 22.15 10.09
C ASP A 135 -19.53 20.84 9.59
N ILE A 136 -19.22 20.75 8.30
CA ILE A 136 -18.47 19.62 7.75
C ILE A 136 -17.11 20.15 7.29
N TYR A 137 -16.02 19.53 7.73
CA TYR A 137 -14.68 19.96 7.31
C TYR A 137 -13.66 18.83 7.37
N SER A 138 -12.42 19.15 6.97
CA SER A 138 -11.28 18.24 7.07
C SER A 138 -10.11 18.91 7.76
N GLY A 139 -9.23 18.10 8.35
CA GLY A 139 -8.01 18.56 9.01
C GLY A 139 -8.19 18.81 10.50
N LYS A 140 -7.44 19.76 11.07
CA LYS A 140 -7.40 19.93 12.52
C LYS A 140 -8.74 20.33 13.13
N VAL A 141 -9.04 19.83 14.33
CA VAL A 141 -10.22 20.27 15.10
C VAL A 141 -10.25 21.80 15.24
N ARG A 142 -11.45 22.36 15.17
CA ARG A 142 -11.72 23.79 15.38
C ARG A 142 -12.42 23.98 16.73
N ALA A 143 -12.05 25.04 17.45
CA ALA A 143 -12.54 25.28 18.81
C ALA A 143 -14.00 25.78 18.87
N ASP A 144 -14.52 26.31 17.77
CA ASP A 144 -15.82 26.98 17.68
C ASP A 144 -16.87 26.19 16.91
N VAL A 145 -16.51 25.04 16.33
CA VAL A 145 -17.40 24.25 15.47
C VAL A 145 -16.97 22.79 15.38
N SER A 146 -17.91 21.89 15.64
CA SER A 146 -17.71 20.43 15.57
C SER A 146 -17.83 19.93 14.13
N ASP A 147 -16.98 18.97 13.75
CA ASP A 147 -17.05 18.31 12.44
C ASP A 147 -18.05 17.18 12.47
N PHE A 148 -19.23 17.40 11.87
CA PHE A 148 -20.31 16.42 11.83
C PHE A 148 -19.86 15.08 11.21
N ARG A 149 -19.05 15.12 10.15
CA ARG A 149 -18.65 13.89 9.45
C ARG A 149 -17.69 13.05 10.29
N ARG A 150 -16.86 13.68 11.11
CA ARG A 150 -15.94 12.99 12.02
C ARG A 150 -16.67 12.35 13.17
N VAL A 151 -17.60 13.08 13.79
CA VAL A 151 -18.46 12.54 14.84
C VAL A 151 -19.31 11.40 14.29
N ALA A 152 -19.97 11.57 13.14
CA ALA A 152 -20.72 10.48 12.51
C ALA A 152 -19.84 9.25 12.21
N ALA A 153 -18.56 9.44 11.82
CA ALA A 153 -17.65 8.31 11.64
C ALA A 153 -17.32 7.60 12.96
N HIS A 154 -17.17 8.34 14.06
CA HIS A 154 -17.00 7.77 15.40
C HIS A 154 -18.24 6.97 15.82
N GLU A 155 -19.43 7.55 15.72
CA GLU A 155 -20.70 6.89 16.09
C GLU A 155 -20.95 5.60 15.28
N LEU A 156 -20.58 5.60 14.00
CA LEU A 156 -20.64 4.37 13.19
C LEU A 156 -19.69 3.26 13.71
N GLY A 157 -18.63 3.59 14.43
CA GLY A 157 -17.82 2.60 15.13
C GLY A 157 -18.57 1.93 16.29
N HIS A 158 -19.40 2.68 17.01
CA HIS A 158 -20.33 2.10 17.99
C HIS A 158 -21.38 1.22 17.31
N VAL A 159 -21.90 1.61 16.14
CA VAL A 159 -22.80 0.76 15.34
C VAL A 159 -22.15 -0.58 14.98
N ILE A 160 -20.84 -0.61 14.71
CA ILE A 160 -20.09 -1.86 14.49
C ILE A 160 -20.06 -2.73 15.77
N GLY A 161 -20.09 -2.11 16.96
CA GLY A 161 -19.93 -2.76 18.26
C GLY A 161 -18.58 -2.45 18.95
N LEU A 162 -17.91 -1.38 18.53
CA LEU A 162 -16.70 -0.87 19.19
C LEU A 162 -17.06 0.03 20.37
N GLU A 163 -16.22 0.03 21.39
CA GLU A 163 -16.28 0.96 22.52
C GLU A 163 -15.13 1.96 22.44
N HIS A 164 -15.11 2.93 23.35
CA HIS A 164 -14.07 3.95 23.37
C HIS A 164 -12.66 3.38 23.62
N GLU A 165 -11.64 4.00 23.01
CA GLU A 165 -10.23 3.76 23.30
C GLU A 165 -9.46 5.07 23.50
N ASP A 166 -9.18 5.40 24.76
CA ASP A 166 -8.57 6.68 25.16
C ASP A 166 -7.06 6.61 25.43
N LYS A 167 -6.43 5.43 25.34
CA LYS A 167 -5.00 5.25 25.70
C LYS A 167 -4.08 5.39 24.49
N ILE A 168 -4.59 5.13 23.28
CA ILE A 168 -3.85 5.25 22.03
C ILE A 168 -4.68 6.02 20.99
N PRO A 169 -4.03 6.66 19.98
CA PRO A 169 -4.76 7.34 18.92
C PRO A 169 -5.71 6.38 18.20
N SER A 170 -6.99 6.75 18.22
CA SER A 170 -8.11 5.98 17.68
C SER A 170 -9.18 6.94 17.14
N LEU A 171 -10.01 6.49 16.20
CA LEU A 171 -11.24 7.21 15.83
C LEU A 171 -12.28 7.11 16.95
N MET A 172 -12.25 6.02 17.73
CA MET A 172 -13.07 5.75 18.90
C MET A 172 -12.53 6.41 20.18
N ASP A 173 -11.63 7.39 20.11
CA ASP A 173 -11.29 8.22 21.27
C ASP A 173 -12.55 8.97 21.73
N SER A 174 -12.84 8.95 23.04
CA SER A 174 -14.02 9.62 23.59
C SER A 174 -13.97 11.15 23.46
N PHE A 175 -12.78 11.72 23.21
CA PHE A 175 -12.61 13.13 22.90
C PHE A 175 -12.43 13.34 21.40
N ILE A 176 -13.12 14.34 20.86
CA ILE A 176 -12.95 14.71 19.45
C ILE A 176 -11.53 15.24 19.20
N GLU A 177 -10.77 14.51 18.39
CA GLU A 177 -9.38 14.82 18.04
C GLU A 177 -9.21 14.99 16.53
N ASP A 178 -7.97 15.19 16.08
CA ASP A 178 -7.62 15.37 14.65
C ASP A 178 -7.85 14.11 13.79
N THR A 179 -8.18 12.97 14.40
CA THR A 179 -8.40 11.68 13.70
C THR A 179 -9.70 11.71 12.91
N GLU A 180 -9.62 11.46 11.60
CA GLU A 180 -10.79 11.48 10.71
C GLU A 180 -11.16 10.09 10.18
N PHE A 181 -10.27 9.11 10.28
CA PHE A 181 -10.46 7.78 9.69
C PHE A 181 -10.20 6.70 10.74
N PRO A 182 -10.86 5.52 10.62
CA PRO A 182 -10.50 4.36 11.42
C PRO A 182 -8.99 4.08 11.33
N LEU A 183 -8.38 4.02 12.50
CA LEU A 183 -6.97 3.71 12.72
C LEU A 183 -6.82 2.22 13.05
N LYS A 184 -5.58 1.83 13.32
CA LYS A 184 -5.21 0.42 13.49
C LYS A 184 -6.05 -0.28 14.58
N ASP A 185 -6.26 0.42 15.70
CA ASP A 185 -6.99 -0.15 16.83
C ASP A 185 -8.46 -0.42 16.46
N ASP A 186 -9.13 0.58 15.92
CA ASP A 186 -10.50 0.53 15.39
C ASP A 186 -10.69 -0.62 14.39
N ILE A 187 -9.78 -0.72 13.40
CA ILE A 187 -9.82 -1.75 12.36
C ILE A 187 -9.63 -3.14 12.97
N GLN A 188 -8.76 -3.28 13.98
CA GLN A 188 -8.53 -4.54 14.66
C GLN A 188 -9.71 -4.93 15.55
N GLY A 189 -10.33 -3.97 16.23
CA GLY A 189 -11.57 -4.17 16.98
C GLY A 189 -12.67 -4.72 16.07
N ALA A 190 -12.94 -4.03 14.95
CA ALA A 190 -13.96 -4.45 13.99
C ALA A 190 -13.66 -5.85 13.41
N SER A 191 -12.38 -6.10 13.09
CA SER A 191 -11.91 -7.40 12.59
C SER A 191 -11.99 -8.52 13.63
N THR A 192 -11.98 -8.20 14.92
CA THR A 192 -12.14 -9.19 15.98
C THR A 192 -13.59 -9.63 16.11
N ILE A 193 -14.54 -8.71 15.91
CA ILE A 193 -15.97 -9.02 15.95
C ILE A 193 -16.38 -9.81 14.69
N TYR A 194 -15.95 -9.37 13.51
CA TYR A 194 -16.51 -9.83 12.22
C TYR A 194 -15.50 -10.53 11.29
N GLY A 195 -14.22 -10.61 11.67
CA GLY A 195 -13.13 -11.04 10.81
C GLY A 195 -12.57 -9.89 9.96
N LEU A 196 -11.35 -10.07 9.44
CA LEU A 196 -10.79 -9.17 8.43
C LEU A 196 -11.72 -9.14 7.19
N PRO A 197 -11.78 -8.03 6.44
CA PRO A 197 -12.51 -7.99 5.18
C PRO A 197 -12.13 -9.19 4.34
N MET A 198 -13.13 -10.04 4.09
CA MET A 198 -13.05 -10.93 2.96
C MET A 198 -13.09 -9.99 1.75
N GLU A 199 -11.94 -9.84 1.08
CA GLU A 199 -11.62 -8.94 -0.05
C GLU A 199 -10.85 -7.65 0.37
N LEU A 200 -9.52 -7.70 0.38
CA LEU A 200 -8.68 -6.51 0.14
C LEU A 200 -9.08 -5.89 -1.22
N PRO A 201 -8.85 -4.59 -1.51
CA PRO A 201 -9.04 -4.03 -2.86
C PRO A 201 -8.43 -4.96 -3.92
N ASP A 202 -9.06 -5.12 -5.09
CA ASP A 202 -8.62 -6.09 -6.12
C ASP A 202 -7.11 -6.03 -6.40
N GLY A 203 -6.52 -4.82 -6.43
CA GLY A 203 -5.07 -4.60 -6.58
C GLY A 203 -4.20 -5.19 -5.46
N CYS A 204 -4.70 -5.33 -4.24
CA CYS A 204 -4.02 -5.99 -3.12
C CYS A 204 -4.15 -7.53 -3.17
N ARG A 205 -5.13 -8.07 -3.91
CA ARG A 205 -5.35 -9.51 -4.09
C ARG A 205 -4.62 -10.06 -5.31
N GLN A 206 -4.48 -9.26 -6.36
CA GLN A 206 -3.77 -9.62 -7.58
C GLN A 206 -2.25 -9.58 -7.37
N VAL A 207 -1.70 -10.66 -6.81
CA VAL A 207 -0.25 -10.87 -6.79
C VAL A 207 0.18 -11.40 -8.16
N THR A 208 0.65 -10.50 -9.03
CA THR A 208 1.01 -10.83 -10.41
C THR A 208 2.25 -11.73 -10.45
N PRO A 209 2.19 -12.94 -11.04
CA PRO A 209 3.38 -13.77 -11.21
C PRO A 209 4.39 -13.09 -12.14
N LEU A 210 5.66 -12.98 -11.69
CA LEU A 210 6.74 -12.48 -12.54
C LEU A 210 7.41 -13.60 -13.31
N THR A 211 7.68 -13.33 -14.58
CA THR A 211 8.56 -14.16 -15.39
C THR A 211 10.00 -13.72 -15.17
N LEU A 212 10.84 -14.62 -14.66
CA LEU A 212 12.25 -14.35 -14.41
C LEU A 212 12.98 -13.99 -15.72
N ASN A 213 13.95 -13.08 -15.61
CA ASN A 213 14.80 -12.61 -16.72
C ASN A 213 14.02 -11.96 -17.89
N GLN A 214 12.86 -11.39 -17.59
CA GLN A 214 12.06 -10.58 -18.51
C GLN A 214 11.72 -9.22 -17.87
N VAL A 215 11.46 -8.23 -18.72
CA VAL A 215 10.91 -6.94 -18.27
C VAL A 215 9.40 -7.06 -18.18
N THR A 216 8.86 -6.68 -17.03
CA THR A 216 7.43 -6.52 -16.79
C THR A 216 7.11 -5.04 -16.79
N ALA A 217 6.16 -4.62 -17.64
CA ALA A 217 5.60 -3.28 -17.56
C ALA A 217 4.60 -3.24 -16.40
N GLY A 218 4.70 -2.21 -15.57
CA GLY A 218 3.76 -1.91 -14.50
C GLY A 218 3.39 -0.43 -14.53
N LYS A 219 2.38 -0.06 -13.76
CA LYS A 219 1.89 1.30 -13.70
C LYS A 219 1.31 1.54 -12.31
N PHE A 220 1.80 2.58 -11.65
CA PHE A 220 1.15 3.09 -10.45
C PHE A 220 -0.18 3.72 -10.85
N ASP A 221 -1.28 3.10 -10.43
CA ASP A 221 -2.65 3.47 -10.75
C ASP A 221 -3.46 3.80 -9.50
N ASP A 222 -4.49 4.63 -9.66
CA ASP A 222 -5.35 5.04 -8.56
C ASP A 222 -6.19 3.87 -8.03
N LEU A 223 -6.28 2.76 -8.77
CA LEU A 223 -6.96 1.53 -8.35
C LEU A 223 -6.04 0.50 -7.65
N ASP A 224 -4.72 0.77 -7.58
CA ASP A 224 -3.77 -0.16 -6.95
C ASP A 224 -3.97 -0.25 -5.43
N CYS A 225 -3.42 -1.33 -4.85
CA CYS A 225 -3.25 -1.43 -3.40
C CYS A 225 -2.51 -0.19 -2.86
N ARG A 226 -2.80 0.28 -1.66
CA ARG A 226 -2.01 1.36 -1.03
C ARG A 226 -1.05 0.80 0.00
N LYS A 227 0.03 1.52 0.31
CA LYS A 227 0.94 1.10 1.40
C LYS A 227 0.24 1.00 2.75
N LEU A 228 -0.77 1.84 2.99
CA LEU A 228 -1.65 1.73 4.16
C LEU A 228 -2.41 0.38 4.19
N ASP A 229 -2.69 -0.21 3.02
CA ASP A 229 -3.33 -1.53 2.90
C ASP A 229 -2.34 -2.69 3.06
N LEU A 230 -1.03 -2.42 2.93
CA LEU A 230 0.05 -3.41 3.11
C LEU A 230 0.69 -3.38 4.50
N THR A 231 0.65 -2.22 5.16
CA THR A 231 1.26 -2.00 6.47
C THR A 231 0.34 -1.14 7.32
N ASN A 232 -0.05 -1.67 8.48
CA ASN A 232 -1.10 -1.13 9.36
C ASN A 232 -0.68 0.14 10.15
N PHE A 233 0.30 0.91 9.68
CA PHE A 233 0.94 1.98 10.46
C PHE A 233 1.28 3.26 9.69
N VAL A 234 0.77 3.43 8.46
CA VAL A 234 1.09 4.61 7.64
C VAL A 234 -0.17 5.25 7.08
N THR A 235 -0.25 6.58 7.12
CA THR A 235 -1.23 7.38 6.34
C THR A 235 -0.84 7.46 4.86
N ASP A 236 0.03 6.55 4.41
CA ASP A 236 0.73 6.61 3.13
C ASP A 236 -0.15 6.02 2.03
N GLN A 237 -0.65 6.92 1.18
CA GLN A 237 -1.53 6.60 0.06
C GLN A 237 -0.77 6.26 -1.21
N ALA A 238 0.54 6.00 -1.15
CA ALA A 238 1.28 5.57 -2.34
C ALA A 238 0.71 4.25 -2.86
N PRO A 239 0.41 4.16 -4.17
CA PRO A 239 0.01 2.91 -4.79
C PRO A 239 1.12 1.88 -4.73
N VAL A 240 0.73 0.62 -4.71
CA VAL A 240 1.59 -0.54 -4.59
C VAL A 240 1.11 -1.63 -5.52
N ASP A 241 2.02 -2.04 -6.40
CA ASP A 241 1.88 -3.25 -7.17
C ASP A 241 2.54 -4.42 -6.45
N LEU A 242 1.83 -5.54 -6.41
CA LEU A 242 2.29 -6.76 -5.79
C LEU A 242 2.63 -7.83 -6.83
N TYR A 243 3.79 -8.43 -6.65
CA TYR A 243 4.30 -9.46 -7.54
C TYR A 243 4.73 -10.70 -6.78
N ARG A 244 4.63 -11.86 -7.45
CA ARG A 244 5.15 -13.15 -6.96
C ARG A 244 6.37 -13.56 -7.75
N ILE A 245 7.46 -13.84 -7.03
CA ILE A 245 8.68 -14.41 -7.59
C ILE A 245 8.75 -15.87 -7.16
N ASN A 246 8.78 -16.79 -8.13
CA ASN A 246 9.03 -18.21 -7.87
C ASN A 246 10.44 -18.55 -8.31
N LEU A 247 11.34 -18.72 -7.35
CA LEU A 247 12.74 -19.02 -7.60
C LEU A 247 12.96 -20.55 -7.63
N PRO A 248 13.30 -21.16 -8.77
CA PRO A 248 13.41 -22.62 -8.88
C PRO A 248 14.66 -23.20 -8.18
N THR A 249 15.73 -22.42 -8.07
CA THR A 249 17.00 -22.84 -7.47
C THR A 249 17.59 -21.72 -6.64
N SER A 250 18.23 -22.04 -5.51
CA SER A 250 18.88 -21.05 -4.66
C SER A 250 19.95 -20.26 -5.43
N GLY A 251 20.02 -18.96 -5.18
CA GLY A 251 20.99 -18.10 -5.83
C GLY A 251 20.78 -16.61 -5.60
N THR A 252 21.69 -15.82 -6.13
CA THR A 252 21.62 -14.37 -6.20
C THR A 252 20.48 -13.95 -7.13
N VAL A 253 19.64 -13.07 -6.60
CA VAL A 253 18.53 -12.42 -7.28
C VAL A 253 18.81 -10.94 -7.32
N VAL A 254 18.68 -10.35 -8.52
CA VAL A 254 18.76 -8.91 -8.73
C VAL A 254 17.38 -8.44 -9.14
N ILE A 255 16.79 -7.52 -8.37
CA ILE A 255 15.51 -6.90 -8.66
C ILE A 255 15.78 -5.45 -8.98
N HIS A 256 15.27 -5.00 -10.12
CA HIS A 256 15.50 -3.65 -10.61
C HIS A 256 14.20 -3.05 -11.13
N VAL A 257 13.84 -1.89 -10.59
CA VAL A 257 12.74 -1.06 -11.11
C VAL A 257 13.28 0.25 -11.68
N ASN A 258 12.76 0.61 -12.84
CA ASN A 258 13.04 1.85 -13.54
C ASN A 258 11.72 2.59 -13.83
N SER A 259 11.61 3.85 -13.42
CA SER A 259 10.52 4.74 -13.81
C SER A 259 11.05 6.14 -14.10
N GLU A 260 10.59 6.74 -15.20
CA GLU A 260 10.82 8.16 -15.48
C GLU A 260 9.71 9.03 -14.88
N ALA A 261 8.54 8.46 -14.62
CA ALA A 261 7.36 9.18 -14.10
C ALA A 261 7.40 9.34 -12.57
N VAL A 262 7.99 8.39 -11.85
CA VAL A 262 8.04 8.40 -10.38
C VAL A 262 9.48 8.50 -9.90
N ALA A 263 9.76 9.57 -9.15
CA ALA A 263 11.12 9.94 -8.75
C ALA A 263 11.70 9.10 -7.60
N ASP A 264 10.85 8.57 -6.74
CA ASP A 264 11.25 7.94 -5.49
C ASP A 264 10.84 6.47 -5.46
N ASN A 265 11.13 5.67 -6.48
CA ASN A 265 10.70 4.26 -6.46
C ASN A 265 11.28 3.50 -5.26
N LEU A 266 10.50 2.59 -4.70
CA LEU A 266 10.84 1.74 -3.56
C LEU A 266 10.48 0.30 -3.91
N LEU A 267 11.41 -0.61 -3.60
CA LEU A 267 11.21 -2.05 -3.66
C LEU A 267 11.21 -2.62 -2.24
N ALA A 268 10.25 -3.48 -1.93
CA ALA A 268 10.25 -4.26 -0.68
C ALA A 268 10.05 -5.74 -0.99
N LEU A 269 11.00 -6.56 -0.56
CA LEU A 269 11.02 -8.01 -0.78
C LEU A 269 10.67 -8.72 0.52
N PHE A 270 9.70 -9.63 0.46
CA PHE A 270 9.20 -10.41 1.57
C PHE A 270 9.35 -11.91 1.31
N ASP A 271 9.17 -12.71 2.38
CA ASP A 271 8.90 -14.13 2.23
C ASP A 271 7.61 -14.39 1.41
N GLY A 272 7.37 -15.65 1.02
CA GLY A 272 6.23 -16.02 0.16
C GLY A 272 4.86 -15.70 0.76
N ASN A 273 4.76 -15.60 2.09
CA ASN A 273 3.52 -15.29 2.80
C ASN A 273 3.37 -13.79 3.12
N ARG A 274 4.34 -12.95 2.73
CA ARG A 274 4.39 -11.52 3.07
C ARG A 274 4.37 -11.26 4.58
N THR A 275 4.88 -12.20 5.38
CA THR A 275 4.93 -12.08 6.85
C THR A 275 6.21 -11.43 7.34
N ASN A 276 7.33 -11.69 6.65
CA ASN A 276 8.63 -11.14 7.03
C ASN A 276 9.23 -10.35 5.87
N LEU A 277 9.62 -9.10 6.16
CA LEU A 277 10.41 -8.28 5.26
C LEU A 277 11.84 -8.81 5.23
N ILE A 278 12.28 -9.27 4.06
CA ILE A 278 13.65 -9.75 3.84
C ILE A 278 14.59 -8.55 3.66
N THR A 279 14.18 -7.61 2.81
CA THR A 279 14.93 -6.37 2.56
C THR A 279 14.06 -5.37 1.82
N TYR A 280 14.45 -4.11 1.84
CA TYR A 280 13.92 -3.09 0.95
C TYR A 280 15.05 -2.29 0.31
N ALA A 281 14.74 -1.56 -0.75
CA ALA A 281 15.63 -0.60 -1.40
C ALA A 281 14.83 0.63 -1.85
N THR A 282 15.42 1.80 -1.68
CA THR A 282 14.93 3.08 -2.19
C THR A 282 15.91 3.62 -3.23
N LYS A 283 15.56 4.74 -3.88
CA LYS A 283 16.46 5.42 -4.82
C LYS A 283 17.87 5.62 -4.25
N ASN A 284 18.88 5.53 -5.13
CA ASN A 284 20.28 5.75 -4.77
C ASN A 284 20.79 7.04 -5.44
N GLY A 285 20.80 8.16 -4.72
CA GLY A 285 21.38 9.41 -5.22
C GLY A 285 20.50 10.15 -6.22
N GLY A 286 21.07 10.56 -7.36
CA GLY A 286 20.44 11.46 -8.35
C GLY A 286 19.61 10.76 -9.44
N ASP A 287 19.30 9.47 -9.27
CA ASP A 287 18.42 8.73 -10.18
C ASP A 287 17.14 8.28 -9.45
N ASN A 288 16.16 7.83 -10.24
CA ASN A 288 14.86 7.39 -9.74
C ASN A 288 14.79 5.87 -9.54
N ASN A 289 15.89 5.14 -9.73
CA ASN A 289 15.86 3.68 -9.85
C ASN A 289 16.12 3.02 -8.50
N SER A 290 15.48 1.87 -8.27
CA SER A 290 15.67 1.07 -7.06
C SER A 290 16.18 -0.33 -7.40
N TYR A 291 17.13 -0.80 -6.59
CA TYR A 291 17.87 -2.05 -6.82
C TYR A 291 17.97 -2.89 -5.55
N ILE A 292 17.58 -4.16 -5.63
CA ILE A 292 17.84 -5.17 -4.60
C ILE A 292 18.76 -6.24 -5.17
N VAL A 293 19.83 -6.58 -4.45
CA VAL A 293 20.68 -7.74 -4.74
C VAL A 293 20.72 -8.63 -3.50
N ARG A 294 20.21 -9.86 -3.59
CA ARG A 294 20.13 -10.79 -2.45
C ARG A 294 20.34 -12.22 -2.87
N ASP A 295 21.07 -12.98 -2.06
CA ASP A 295 21.09 -14.44 -2.15
C ASP A 295 19.83 -14.99 -1.50
N LEU A 296 19.03 -15.71 -2.28
CA LEU A 296 17.77 -16.29 -1.86
C LEU A 296 17.82 -17.80 -2.04
N SER A 297 17.10 -18.53 -1.19
CA SER A 297 16.91 -19.98 -1.37
C SER A 297 15.83 -20.24 -2.43
N ALA A 298 15.82 -21.43 -3.02
CA ALA A 298 14.69 -21.85 -3.86
C ALA A 298 13.38 -21.71 -3.07
N GLY A 299 12.35 -21.14 -3.67
CA GLY A 299 11.10 -20.85 -2.96
C GLY A 299 10.25 -19.76 -3.63
N SER A 300 9.15 -19.42 -2.97
CA SER A 300 8.25 -18.34 -3.39
C SER A 300 8.48 -17.10 -2.52
N TYR A 301 8.47 -15.93 -3.15
CA TYR A 301 8.69 -14.63 -2.53
C TYR A 301 7.66 -13.64 -3.04
N GLN A 302 7.33 -12.64 -2.22
CA GLN A 302 6.50 -11.50 -2.65
C GLN A 302 7.34 -10.24 -2.77
N LEU A 303 7.09 -9.48 -3.83
CA LEU A 303 7.74 -8.21 -4.10
C LEU A 303 6.67 -7.12 -4.18
N ALA A 304 6.84 -6.07 -3.39
CA ALA A 304 6.07 -4.84 -3.50
C ALA A 304 6.89 -3.79 -4.26
N VAL A 305 6.27 -3.17 -5.26
CA VAL A 305 6.82 -2.03 -6.00
C VAL A 305 5.95 -0.81 -5.70
N THR A 306 6.56 0.25 -5.20
CA THR A 306 5.85 1.48 -4.78
C THR A 306 6.75 2.70 -4.89
N SER A 307 6.31 3.85 -4.40
CA SER A 307 7.10 5.08 -4.24
C SER A 307 7.44 5.31 -2.77
N ALA A 308 8.58 5.89 -2.40
CA ALA A 308 8.90 6.30 -1.04
C ALA A 308 8.15 7.58 -0.63
N SER A 309 7.55 8.30 -1.60
CA SER A 309 6.62 9.39 -1.33
C SER A 309 5.39 8.86 -0.59
N SER A 310 4.80 9.69 0.28
CA SER A 310 3.61 9.33 1.07
C SER A 310 2.27 9.72 0.41
N ILE A 311 2.34 10.36 -0.77
CA ILE A 311 1.18 10.80 -1.54
C ILE A 311 0.99 9.90 -2.77
N ALA A 312 -0.26 9.77 -3.21
CA ALA A 312 -0.59 9.08 -4.46
C ALA A 312 0.19 9.70 -5.62
N VAL A 313 0.94 8.86 -6.32
CA VAL A 313 1.68 9.21 -7.53
C VAL A 313 1.30 8.19 -8.60
N THR A 314 0.99 8.66 -9.80
CA THR A 314 0.66 7.78 -10.93
C THR A 314 1.78 7.82 -11.97
N GLY A 315 2.02 6.69 -12.64
CA GLY A 315 3.05 6.64 -13.66
C GLY A 315 3.52 5.24 -14.01
N ASP A 316 3.98 5.09 -15.25
CA ASP A 316 4.49 3.82 -15.76
C ASP A 316 5.88 3.50 -15.20
N TYR A 317 6.17 2.22 -15.04
CA TYR A 317 7.50 1.73 -14.71
C TYR A 317 7.79 0.39 -15.39
N ALA A 318 9.08 0.05 -15.43
CA ALA A 318 9.57 -1.22 -15.91
C ALA A 318 10.28 -1.95 -14.76
N LEU A 319 9.85 -3.18 -14.50
CA LEU A 319 10.38 -4.05 -13.46
C LEU A 319 11.08 -5.25 -14.07
N GLN A 320 12.20 -5.66 -13.47
CA GLN A 320 12.88 -6.89 -13.82
C GLN A 320 13.34 -7.64 -12.59
N VAL A 321 13.19 -8.97 -12.63
CA VAL A 321 13.79 -9.90 -11.67
C VAL A 321 14.76 -10.82 -12.41
N ILE A 322 16.04 -10.68 -12.10
CA ILE A 322 17.14 -11.46 -12.65
C ILE A 322 17.51 -12.52 -11.63
N THR A 323 17.63 -13.76 -12.06
CA THR A 323 18.04 -14.86 -11.19
C THR A 323 19.32 -15.51 -11.69
N ASN A 324 20.00 -16.19 -10.78
CA ASN A 324 21.23 -16.93 -11.03
C ASN A 324 21.15 -17.86 -12.25
N GLY A 325 21.53 -17.32 -13.40
CA GLY A 325 22.13 -18.11 -14.46
C GLY A 325 23.42 -18.72 -13.94
N SER A 326 23.38 -19.99 -13.55
CA SER A 326 24.56 -20.85 -13.40
C SER A 326 25.20 -21.23 -14.75
N GLY A 327 24.79 -20.59 -15.85
CA GLY A 327 25.45 -20.63 -17.15
C GLY A 327 26.58 -19.59 -17.26
N PRO A 328 27.46 -19.70 -18.27
CA PRO A 328 28.48 -18.68 -18.54
C PRO A 328 27.82 -17.31 -18.71
N ALA A 329 28.50 -16.25 -18.25
CA ALA A 329 28.08 -14.87 -18.46
C ALA A 329 27.97 -14.65 -19.98
N PRO A 330 26.77 -14.37 -20.53
CA PRO A 330 26.64 -14.12 -21.96
C PRO A 330 27.20 -12.74 -22.33
N ALA A 331 27.67 -11.95 -21.36
CA ALA A 331 28.45 -10.76 -21.61
C ALA A 331 29.87 -10.90 -21.05
N VAL A 332 30.87 -10.53 -21.84
CA VAL A 332 32.29 -10.59 -21.48
C VAL A 332 32.95 -9.24 -21.73
N PHE A 333 33.69 -8.75 -20.74
CA PHE A 333 34.58 -7.60 -20.89
C PHE A 333 35.93 -8.06 -21.46
N ASP A 334 36.23 -7.67 -22.70
CA ASP A 334 37.53 -7.90 -23.32
C ASP A 334 38.54 -6.86 -22.81
N LYS A 335 39.50 -7.32 -22.02
CA LYS A 335 40.55 -6.47 -21.44
C LYS A 335 41.42 -5.75 -22.49
N SER A 336 41.62 -6.36 -23.67
CA SER A 336 42.53 -5.84 -24.68
C SER A 336 41.96 -4.62 -25.40
N SER A 337 40.70 -4.74 -25.84
CA SER A 337 39.96 -3.68 -26.53
C SER A 337 39.19 -2.78 -25.57
N LYS A 338 38.98 -3.22 -24.32
CA LYS A 338 38.04 -2.65 -23.33
C LYS A 338 36.57 -2.70 -23.79
N SER A 339 36.27 -3.48 -24.81
CA SER A 339 34.90 -3.66 -25.31
C SER A 339 34.12 -4.64 -24.45
N ILE A 340 32.80 -4.51 -24.47
CA ILE A 340 31.89 -5.48 -23.88
C ILE A 340 31.23 -6.26 -25.01
N ILE A 341 31.49 -7.56 -25.05
CA ILE A 341 30.90 -8.49 -26.00
C ILE A 341 29.66 -9.06 -25.35
N ILE A 342 28.50 -8.87 -25.96
CA ILE A 342 27.21 -9.37 -25.49
C ILE A 342 26.76 -10.46 -26.46
N ASP A 343 26.93 -11.72 -26.08
CA ASP A 343 26.54 -12.88 -26.87
C ASP A 343 25.03 -13.09 -26.95
N SER A 344 24.28 -12.55 -25.99
CA SER A 344 22.82 -12.59 -25.99
C SER A 344 22.22 -11.47 -25.15
N ALA A 345 21.50 -10.56 -25.78
CA ALA A 345 20.67 -9.53 -25.17
C ALA A 345 19.20 -9.85 -25.49
N ASN A 346 18.34 -9.89 -24.48
CA ASN A 346 16.90 -10.04 -24.67
C ASN A 346 16.26 -8.67 -24.87
N LEU A 347 15.66 -8.46 -26.03
CA LEU A 347 14.87 -7.30 -26.41
C LEU A 347 13.45 -7.79 -26.72
N ASN A 348 12.55 -7.67 -25.75
CA ASN A 348 11.12 -8.05 -25.87
C ASN A 348 10.91 -9.48 -26.40
N GLY A 349 11.70 -10.44 -25.93
CA GLY A 349 11.61 -11.86 -26.30
C GLY A 349 12.44 -12.25 -27.52
N THR A 350 13.07 -11.29 -28.20
CA THR A 350 14.00 -11.57 -29.31
C THR A 350 15.44 -11.38 -28.83
N PHE A 351 16.32 -12.32 -29.21
CA PHE A 351 17.70 -12.34 -28.73
C PHE A 351 18.68 -11.82 -29.78
N TYR A 352 19.56 -10.91 -29.34
CA TYR A 352 20.53 -10.26 -30.19
C TYR A 352 21.95 -10.38 -29.63
N ARG A 353 22.93 -10.51 -30.52
CA ARG A 353 24.34 -10.36 -30.21
C ARG A 353 24.75 -8.93 -30.48
N ALA A 354 25.52 -8.34 -29.59
CA ALA A 354 26.01 -6.98 -29.72
C ALA A 354 27.46 -6.85 -29.23
N THR A 355 28.17 -5.85 -29.75
CA THR A 355 29.45 -5.41 -29.18
C THR A 355 29.35 -3.94 -28.82
N LEU A 356 29.66 -3.62 -27.56
CA LEU A 356 29.83 -2.25 -27.09
C LEU A 356 31.33 -1.95 -27.11
N GLU A 357 31.77 -1.11 -28.04
CA GLU A 357 33.17 -0.71 -28.16
C GLU A 357 33.51 0.43 -27.22
N TRP A 358 34.69 0.38 -26.62
CA TRP A 358 35.17 1.42 -25.72
C TRP A 358 35.17 2.80 -26.41
N TYR A 359 34.50 3.76 -25.78
CA TYR A 359 34.47 5.15 -26.21
C TYR A 359 35.18 6.02 -25.18
N LYS A 360 36.21 6.75 -25.61
CA LYS A 360 36.91 7.70 -24.75
C LYS A 360 36.22 9.06 -24.86
N ASN A 361 35.36 9.38 -23.89
CA ASN A 361 34.72 10.69 -23.82
C ASN A 361 35.77 11.78 -23.48
N PRO A 362 36.00 12.79 -24.34
CA PRO A 362 36.95 13.87 -24.05
C PRO A 362 36.55 14.73 -22.85
N ASN A 363 35.24 14.82 -22.57
CA ASN A 363 34.66 15.70 -21.54
C ASN A 363 34.54 15.04 -20.17
N ASP A 364 34.58 13.70 -20.11
CA ASP A 364 34.69 12.92 -18.86
C ASP A 364 35.81 11.88 -19.00
N PRO A 365 37.09 12.28 -18.78
CA PRO A 365 38.23 11.37 -18.93
C PRO A 365 38.27 10.24 -17.90
N LYS A 366 37.50 10.33 -16.81
CA LYS A 366 37.45 9.32 -15.74
C LYS A 366 36.30 8.33 -15.93
N GLY A 367 35.23 8.73 -16.61
CA GLY A 367 34.08 7.89 -16.89
C GLY A 367 34.41 6.74 -17.85
N MET A 368 33.63 5.68 -17.74
CA MET A 368 33.69 4.54 -18.65
C MET A 368 32.50 4.57 -19.59
N TYR A 369 32.77 4.61 -20.90
CA TYR A 369 31.73 4.74 -21.92
C TYR A 369 31.93 3.72 -23.02
N TRP A 370 30.84 3.31 -23.64
CA TRP A 370 30.85 2.44 -24.81
C TRP A 370 29.87 2.90 -25.87
N LYS A 371 30.19 2.60 -27.13
CA LYS A 371 29.35 2.79 -28.32
C LYS A 371 28.88 1.43 -28.84
N LEU A 372 27.63 1.30 -29.26
CA LEU A 372 27.19 0.13 -30.02
C LEU A 372 27.96 0.08 -31.35
N SER A 373 28.67 -1.01 -31.58
CA SER A 373 29.43 -1.26 -32.81
C SER A 373 28.75 -2.29 -33.71
N THR A 374 28.49 -3.48 -33.16
CA THR A 374 27.81 -4.56 -33.88
C THR A 374 26.49 -4.89 -33.21
N PHE A 375 25.50 -5.28 -34.03
CA PHE A 375 24.18 -5.72 -33.59
C PHE A 375 23.61 -6.70 -34.61
N GLY A 376 23.18 -7.88 -34.16
CA GLY A 376 22.64 -8.91 -35.03
C GLY A 376 21.93 -10.01 -34.25
N PRO A 377 21.31 -11.00 -34.92
CA PRO A 377 20.60 -12.07 -34.23
C PRO A 377 21.56 -12.92 -33.39
N ALA A 378 21.14 -13.32 -32.18
CA ALA A 378 21.87 -14.27 -31.34
C ALA A 378 21.37 -15.70 -31.55
N THR A 379 22.29 -16.67 -31.47
CA THR A 379 21.97 -18.10 -31.39
C THR A 379 21.79 -18.55 -29.94
N ASN A 380 22.37 -17.83 -28.98
CA ASN A 380 22.22 -18.07 -27.55
C ASN A 380 20.94 -17.38 -27.06
N THR A 381 20.07 -18.13 -26.39
CA THR A 381 18.80 -17.65 -25.83
C THR A 381 18.87 -17.42 -24.31
N THR A 382 20.05 -17.56 -23.70
CA THR A 382 20.29 -17.20 -22.31
C THR A 382 20.61 -15.71 -22.25
N PRO A 383 19.74 -14.85 -21.70
CA PRO A 383 19.98 -13.40 -21.68
C PRO A 383 21.18 -13.07 -20.80
N GLY A 384 22.18 -12.41 -21.38
CA GLY A 384 23.32 -11.82 -20.65
C GLY A 384 23.15 -10.34 -20.39
N VAL A 385 22.19 -9.73 -21.06
CA VAL A 385 21.84 -8.33 -20.92
C VAL A 385 20.33 -8.17 -21.10
N THR A 386 19.76 -7.23 -20.35
CA THR A 386 18.45 -6.67 -20.62
C THR A 386 18.54 -5.18 -20.84
N VAL A 387 17.76 -4.69 -21.79
CA VAL A 387 17.67 -3.28 -22.16
C VAL A 387 16.28 -2.77 -21.79
N PHE A 388 16.23 -1.72 -20.97
CA PHE A 388 15.00 -1.06 -20.55
C PHE A 388 14.52 -0.06 -21.61
N PRO A 389 13.24 0.39 -21.59
CA PRO A 389 12.70 1.34 -22.56
C PRO A 389 13.47 2.67 -22.65
N ASN A 390 14.01 3.15 -21.53
CA ASN A 390 14.88 4.33 -21.46
C ASN A 390 16.32 4.08 -21.97
N MET A 391 16.57 2.91 -22.55
CA MET A 391 17.88 2.44 -23.00
C MET A 391 18.88 2.15 -21.88
N GLU A 392 18.46 2.01 -20.62
CA GLU A 392 19.35 1.49 -19.57
C GLU A 392 19.65 0.01 -19.80
N VAL A 393 20.90 -0.40 -19.57
CA VAL A 393 21.40 -1.75 -19.86
C VAL A 393 21.80 -2.42 -18.56
N THR A 394 21.15 -3.53 -18.20
CA THR A 394 21.47 -4.32 -17.00
C THR A 394 22.07 -5.67 -17.39
N PHE A 395 23.25 -5.98 -16.85
CA PHE A 395 23.96 -7.23 -17.14
C PHE A 395 23.49 -8.39 -16.26
N HIS A 396 23.43 -9.59 -16.86
CA HIS A 396 23.13 -10.87 -16.20
C HIS A 396 24.35 -11.79 -16.22
N PRO A 397 25.17 -11.80 -15.16
CA PRO A 397 26.25 -10.83 -14.93
C PRO A 397 27.20 -10.67 -16.14
N VAL A 398 28.11 -9.69 -16.08
CA VAL A 398 29.23 -9.58 -17.02
C VAL A 398 30.49 -10.23 -16.43
N GLU A 399 31.20 -11.03 -17.22
CA GLU A 399 32.50 -11.57 -16.82
C GLU A 399 33.62 -10.59 -17.16
N ALA A 400 34.40 -10.19 -16.16
CA ALA A 400 35.56 -9.33 -16.31
C ALA A 400 36.69 -9.83 -15.41
N PHE A 401 37.91 -9.94 -15.94
CA PHE A 401 39.09 -10.33 -15.15
C PHE A 401 38.92 -11.66 -14.38
N GLY A 402 38.20 -12.63 -14.95
CA GLY A 402 37.92 -13.94 -14.34
C GLY A 402 36.96 -13.88 -13.14
N ARG A 403 36.21 -12.78 -12.98
CA ARG A 403 35.17 -12.60 -11.98
C ARG A 403 33.88 -12.14 -12.64
N LYS A 404 32.74 -12.42 -11.99
CA LYS A 404 31.42 -11.97 -12.45
C LYS A 404 31.05 -10.68 -11.74
N TYR A 405 30.46 -9.74 -12.47
CA TYR A 405 29.99 -8.47 -11.93
C TYR A 405 28.56 -8.20 -12.35
N ASP A 406 27.81 -7.62 -11.43
CA ASP A 406 26.53 -6.99 -11.71
C ASP A 406 26.78 -5.55 -12.10
N ALA A 407 26.50 -5.21 -13.36
CA ALA A 407 26.76 -3.88 -13.89
C ALA A 407 25.51 -3.30 -14.55
N VAL A 408 25.42 -1.97 -14.50
CA VAL A 408 24.36 -1.19 -15.14
C VAL A 408 25.01 -0.11 -15.98
N LEU A 409 24.57 0.07 -17.21
CA LEU A 409 24.95 1.19 -18.05
C LEU A 409 23.75 2.10 -18.30
N GLU A 410 23.94 3.39 -18.10
CA GLU A 410 22.94 4.42 -18.41
C GLU A 410 23.13 4.97 -19.83
N ARG A 411 22.04 5.39 -20.47
CA ARG A 411 22.07 5.98 -21.81
C ARG A 411 22.90 7.27 -21.82
N TYR A 412 23.90 7.35 -22.68
CA TYR A 412 24.65 8.59 -22.95
C TYR A 412 24.23 9.18 -24.29
N LYS A 413 23.77 10.44 -24.30
CA LYS A 413 23.48 11.20 -25.53
C LYS A 413 24.74 11.97 -25.92
N ASN A 414 25.51 11.42 -26.87
CA ASN A 414 26.71 12.08 -27.36
C ASN A 414 26.31 13.29 -28.25
N PRO A 415 26.69 14.53 -27.90
CA PRO A 415 26.35 15.70 -28.72
C PRO A 415 27.02 15.69 -30.10
N ASP A 416 28.13 14.97 -30.26
CA ASP A 416 28.93 14.94 -31.49
C ASP A 416 28.52 13.79 -32.45
N ASP A 417 27.71 12.84 -31.98
CA ASP A 417 27.16 11.74 -32.79
C ASP A 417 25.71 11.46 -32.37
N LEU A 418 24.80 12.22 -32.99
CA LEU A 418 23.36 12.18 -32.67
C LEU A 418 22.69 10.84 -33.02
N ASN A 419 23.27 10.06 -33.94
CA ASN A 419 22.71 8.80 -34.40
C ASN A 419 23.32 7.59 -33.68
N GLY A 420 24.49 7.77 -33.06
CA GLY A 420 25.18 6.70 -32.36
C GLY A 420 24.48 6.31 -31.07
N LEU A 421 24.54 5.02 -30.75
CA LEU A 421 24.10 4.53 -29.46
C LEU A 421 25.29 4.43 -28.50
N TYR A 422 25.28 5.23 -27.43
CA TYR A 422 26.29 5.25 -26.39
C TYR A 422 25.69 5.00 -25.01
N TRP A 423 26.52 4.45 -24.12
CA TRP A 423 26.22 4.25 -22.72
C TRP A 423 27.41 4.60 -21.84
N ARG A 424 27.11 4.94 -20.58
CA ARG A 424 28.08 5.21 -19.52
C ARG A 424 27.92 4.17 -18.41
N LEU A 425 29.02 3.72 -17.81
CA LEU A 425 28.97 2.87 -16.61
C LEU A 425 28.29 3.63 -15.47
N LYS A 426 27.19 3.09 -14.98
CA LYS A 426 26.40 3.66 -13.90
C LYS A 426 26.78 3.04 -12.56
N SER A 427 26.77 1.71 -12.49
CA SER A 427 27.14 0.95 -11.29
C SER A 427 27.81 -0.37 -11.65
N VAL A 428 28.66 -0.86 -10.75
CA VAL A 428 29.29 -2.18 -10.85
C VAL A 428 29.47 -2.77 -9.45
N ASN A 429 29.03 -4.00 -9.26
CA ASN A 429 29.18 -4.73 -8.01
C ASN A 429 29.81 -6.09 -8.29
N LEU A 430 30.78 -6.49 -7.48
CA LEU A 430 31.37 -7.82 -7.58
C LEU A 430 30.31 -8.84 -7.17
N ARG A 431 30.06 -9.83 -8.02
CA ARG A 431 29.20 -10.96 -7.69
C ARG A 431 30.05 -11.98 -6.90
N PRO A 432 29.63 -12.39 -5.69
CA PRO A 432 30.38 -13.32 -4.83
C PRO A 432 30.72 -14.65 -5.49
#